data_AF-A0A2S2NR19-F1
#
_entry.id   AF-A0A2S2NR19-F1
#
_cell.length_a   1.000
_cell.length_b   1.000
_cell.length_c   1.000
_cell.angle_alpha   90.00
_cell.angle_beta   90.00
_cell.angle_gamma   90.00
#
_symmetry.space_group_name_H-M   'P 1'
#
loop_
_entity.id
_entity.type
_entity.pdbx_description
1 polymer ?
#
loop_
_entity_poly.entity_id
_entity_poly.type
_entity_poly.pdbx_seq_one_letter_code
_entity_poly.pdbx_strand_id
1 'polypeptide(L)'
;MNQLQRIMGQEKYIKLQENQFTTSVELRTENMAPVNKYDNLRKEAAEKRRTLVAENKENLLGLSSVIAVKKTDNQWTRQQNHEKHLRIIRWVTEVNSARKDIGNQWNSPSDWRMVTECTVHKYIPFESTTLTQAFDYVIYRLAQFGKPNTKLSLVDEDTPLWYLSRNATRRALKRAAAKRSGFLRN
;
A
#
# COMPACT_ATOMS: atom_id res chain seq x y z
N MET A 1 1.11 -19.86 -51.38
CA MET A 1 0.49 -18.55 -51.13
C MET A 1 1.56 -17.47 -51.08
N ASN A 2 1.40 -16.43 -51.89
CA ASN A 2 2.45 -15.54 -52.38
C ASN A 2 2.94 -14.53 -51.31
N GLN A 3 4.26 -14.35 -51.23
CA GLN A 3 4.95 -13.41 -50.32
C GLN A 3 4.43 -11.96 -50.47
N LEU A 4 4.02 -11.58 -51.69
CA LEU A 4 3.38 -10.30 -52.01
C LEU A 4 2.05 -10.05 -51.27
N GLN A 5 1.26 -11.10 -50.99
CA GLN A 5 -0.01 -10.93 -50.27
C GLN A 5 0.19 -10.61 -48.78
N ARG A 6 1.29 -11.06 -48.18
CA ARG A 6 1.66 -10.70 -46.79
C ARG A 6 2.14 -9.26 -46.69
N ILE A 7 2.95 -8.81 -47.65
CA ILE A 7 3.48 -7.43 -47.69
C ILE A 7 2.32 -6.43 -47.88
N MET A 8 1.41 -6.69 -48.82
CA MET A 8 0.23 -5.84 -49.01
C MET A 8 -0.71 -5.81 -47.79
N GLY A 9 -0.79 -6.90 -47.02
CA GLY A 9 -1.55 -6.95 -45.78
C GLY A 9 -0.94 -6.09 -44.67
N GLN A 10 0.39 -6.08 -44.55
CA GLN A 10 1.11 -5.27 -43.57
C GLN A 10 1.07 -3.77 -43.91
N GLU A 11 1.23 -3.40 -45.18
CA GLU A 11 1.13 -1.99 -45.61
C GLU A 11 -0.26 -1.39 -45.37
N LYS A 12 -1.34 -2.18 -45.56
CA LYS A 12 -2.70 -1.74 -45.23
C LYS A 12 -2.89 -1.51 -43.74
N TYR A 13 -2.24 -2.33 -42.90
CA TYR A 13 -2.34 -2.21 -41.44
C TYR A 13 -1.59 -0.97 -40.92
N ILE A 14 -0.43 -0.67 -41.50
CA ILE A 14 0.38 0.52 -41.16
C ILE A 14 -0.38 1.81 -41.53
N LYS A 15 -0.92 1.89 -42.76
CA LYS A 15 -1.70 3.07 -43.19
C LYS A 15 -2.95 3.33 -42.35
N LEU A 16 -3.59 2.27 -41.83
CA LEU A 16 -4.73 2.38 -40.91
C LEU A 16 -4.33 2.93 -39.55
N GLN A 17 -3.15 2.55 -39.03
CA GLN A 17 -2.63 3.10 -37.77
C GLN A 17 -2.17 4.55 -37.93
N GLU A 18 -1.55 4.90 -39.05
CA GLU A 18 -1.15 6.28 -39.35
C GLU A 18 -2.38 7.21 -39.44
N ASN A 19 -3.45 6.79 -40.13
CA ASN A 19 -4.70 7.56 -40.16
C ASN A 19 -5.35 7.70 -38.77
N GLN A 20 -5.33 6.67 -37.93
CA GLN A 20 -5.87 6.77 -36.57
C GLN A 20 -5.04 7.73 -35.70
N PHE A 21 -3.74 7.80 -35.91
CA PHE A 21 -2.86 8.70 -35.19
C PHE A 21 -3.02 10.17 -35.64
N THR A 22 -3.13 10.44 -36.93
CA THR A 22 -3.31 11.82 -37.44
C THR A 22 -4.65 12.41 -37.03
N THR A 23 -5.74 11.64 -37.17
CA THR A 23 -7.09 12.12 -36.80
C THR A 23 -7.21 12.42 -35.30
N SER A 24 -6.49 11.70 -34.44
CA SER A 24 -6.51 11.91 -32.98
C SER A 24 -5.60 13.05 -32.50
N VAL A 25 -4.62 13.47 -33.29
CA VAL A 25 -3.80 14.66 -33.03
C VAL A 25 -4.54 15.94 -33.47
N GLU A 26 -5.19 15.94 -34.63
CA GLU A 26 -5.95 17.10 -35.13
C GLU A 26 -7.15 17.45 -34.23
N LEU A 27 -7.88 16.44 -33.72
CA LEU A 27 -8.99 16.63 -32.78
C LEU A 27 -8.57 17.21 -31.41
N ARG A 28 -7.28 17.13 -31.04
CA ARG A 28 -6.77 17.69 -29.78
C ARG A 28 -6.32 19.15 -29.90
N THR A 29 -6.01 19.61 -31.10
CA THR A 29 -5.53 20.99 -31.32
C THR A 29 -6.66 22.01 -31.52
N GLU A 30 -7.85 21.60 -31.94
CA GLU A 30 -8.99 22.53 -32.15
C GLU A 30 -9.50 23.17 -30.84
N ASN A 31 -9.24 22.56 -29.68
CA ASN A 31 -9.68 23.07 -28.37
C ASN A 31 -8.60 23.82 -27.57
N MET A 32 -7.40 24.01 -28.11
CA MET A 32 -6.38 24.85 -27.47
C MET A 32 -6.53 26.29 -27.94
N ALA A 33 -7.07 27.15 -27.07
CA ALA A 33 -7.07 28.59 -27.30
C ALA A 33 -5.64 29.05 -27.66
N PRO A 34 -5.46 29.90 -28.68
CA PRO A 34 -4.13 30.26 -29.18
C PRO A 34 -3.30 30.83 -28.03
N VAL A 35 -2.07 30.31 -27.88
CA VAL A 35 -1.12 30.58 -26.78
C VAL A 35 -0.99 32.07 -26.44
N ASN A 36 -1.24 32.96 -27.41
CA ASN A 36 -1.12 34.40 -27.28
C ASN A 36 -2.29 35.11 -26.53
N LYS A 37 -3.45 34.45 -26.32
CA LYS A 37 -4.61 35.09 -25.64
C LYS A 37 -4.37 35.30 -24.15
N TYR A 38 -3.70 34.35 -23.50
CA TYR A 38 -3.42 34.40 -22.05
C TYR A 38 -2.30 35.39 -21.70
N ASP A 39 -1.33 35.58 -22.59
CA ASP A 39 -0.23 36.53 -22.37
C ASP A 39 -0.68 37.99 -22.53
N ASN A 40 -1.59 38.27 -23.46
CA ASN A 40 -2.18 39.61 -23.60
C ASN A 40 -3.04 39.98 -22.37
N LEU A 41 -3.83 39.04 -21.85
CA LEU A 41 -4.59 39.23 -20.60
C LEU A 41 -3.69 39.44 -19.39
N ARG A 42 -2.54 38.75 -19.33
CA ARG A 42 -1.53 38.97 -18.28
C ARG A 42 -0.92 40.38 -18.35
N LYS A 43 -0.57 40.85 -19.54
CA LYS A 43 -0.01 42.20 -19.73
C LYS A 43 -1.03 43.28 -19.34
N GLU A 44 -2.26 43.17 -19.81
CA GLU A 44 -3.34 44.12 -19.50
C GLU A 44 -3.66 44.16 -17.99
N ALA A 45 -3.69 43.00 -17.34
CA ALA A 45 -3.90 42.90 -15.89
C ALA A 45 -2.71 43.44 -15.07
N ALA A 46 -1.50 43.42 -15.61
CA ALA A 46 -0.32 44.02 -14.98
C ALA A 46 -0.32 45.54 -15.12
N GLU A 47 -0.78 46.06 -16.26
CA GLU A 47 -0.89 47.49 -16.53
C GLU A 47 -1.98 48.16 -15.68
N LYS A 48 -3.16 47.53 -15.59
CA LYS A 48 -4.25 47.97 -14.68
C LYS A 48 -3.83 47.96 -13.21
N ARG A 49 -2.93 47.06 -12.80
CA ARG A 49 -2.35 47.08 -11.44
C ARG A 49 -1.40 48.25 -11.23
N ARG A 50 -0.64 48.66 -12.25
CA ARG A 50 0.28 49.80 -12.14
C ARG A 50 -0.46 51.13 -12.04
N THR A 51 -1.55 51.30 -12.78
CA THR A 51 -2.39 52.52 -12.70
C THR A 51 -3.09 52.64 -11.35
N LEU A 52 -3.66 51.55 -10.83
CA LEU A 52 -4.30 51.52 -9.50
C LEU A 52 -3.35 51.84 -8.34
N VAL A 53 -2.06 51.47 -8.46
CA VAL A 53 -1.02 51.81 -7.47
C VAL A 53 -0.61 53.28 -7.53
N ALA A 54 -0.68 53.90 -8.70
CA ALA A 54 -0.37 55.32 -8.87
C ALA A 54 -1.49 56.24 -8.36
N GLU A 55 -2.75 55.82 -8.50
CA GLU A 55 -3.95 56.59 -8.10
C GLU A 55 -4.30 56.45 -6.60
N ASN A 56 -3.97 55.32 -5.96
CA ASN A 56 -4.28 55.07 -4.54
C ASN A 56 -3.11 55.36 -3.56
N LYS A 57 -2.41 56.49 -3.71
CA LYS A 57 -1.28 56.83 -2.82
C LYS A 57 -1.68 57.03 -1.36
N GLU A 58 -2.90 57.52 -1.08
CA GLU A 58 -3.40 57.68 0.29
C GLU A 58 -3.81 56.35 0.96
N ASN A 59 -4.35 55.40 0.19
CA ASN A 59 -4.75 54.09 0.72
C ASN A 59 -3.55 53.15 1.01
N LEU A 60 -2.36 53.49 0.52
CA LEU A 60 -1.11 52.78 0.80
C LEU A 60 -0.62 52.98 2.24
N LEU A 61 -0.91 54.12 2.88
CA LEU A 61 -0.52 54.36 4.27
C LEU A 61 -1.34 53.52 5.24
N GLY A 62 -2.66 53.40 5.03
CA GLY A 62 -3.53 52.51 5.80
C GLY A 62 -3.18 51.03 5.64
N LEU A 63 -2.91 50.60 4.40
CA LEU A 63 -2.50 49.22 4.10
C LEU A 63 -1.08 48.89 4.55
N SER A 64 -0.17 49.86 4.66
CA SER A 64 1.18 49.62 5.20
C SER A 64 1.14 49.15 6.66
N SER A 65 0.19 49.65 7.46
CA SER A 65 -0.02 49.21 8.84
C SER A 65 -0.58 47.78 8.91
N VAL A 66 -1.51 47.42 8.02
CA VAL A 66 -2.10 46.08 7.92
C VAL A 66 -1.10 45.06 7.37
N ILE A 67 -0.24 45.47 6.42
CA ILE A 67 0.85 44.66 5.88
C ILE A 67 1.97 44.47 6.91
N ALA A 68 2.24 45.46 7.75
CA ALA A 68 3.18 45.32 8.86
C ALA A 68 2.69 44.32 9.92
N VAL A 69 1.39 44.33 10.25
CA VAL A 69 0.79 43.37 11.21
C VAL A 69 0.74 41.94 10.65
N LYS A 70 0.57 41.75 9.33
CA LYS A 70 0.71 40.43 8.69
C LYS A 70 2.16 39.95 8.52
N LYS A 71 3.16 40.82 8.64
CA LYS A 71 4.59 40.45 8.63
C LYS A 71 5.08 39.94 9.98
N THR A 72 4.35 40.20 11.05
CA THR A 72 4.54 39.58 12.38
C THR A 72 3.73 38.30 12.55
N ASP A 73 3.41 37.59 11.46
CA ASP A 73 3.05 36.17 11.59
C ASP A 73 4.33 35.41 11.86
N ASN A 74 4.61 35.13 13.15
CA ASN A 74 5.77 34.40 13.62
C ASN A 74 5.99 33.14 12.77
N GLN A 75 6.92 33.23 11.82
CA GLN A 75 7.37 32.12 10.97
C GLN A 75 7.73 30.91 11.84
N TRP A 76 8.32 31.19 13.00
CA TRP A 76 8.61 30.23 14.05
C TRP A 76 7.38 29.46 14.53
N THR A 77 6.25 30.13 14.80
CA THR A 77 5.01 29.48 15.24
C THR A 77 4.39 28.63 14.12
N ARG A 78 4.47 29.09 12.87
CA ARG A 78 4.02 28.31 11.70
C ARG A 78 4.88 27.06 11.50
N GLN A 79 6.19 27.19 11.67
CA GLN A 79 7.14 26.09 11.53
C GLN A 79 6.97 25.07 12.66
N GLN A 80 6.77 25.52 13.90
CA GLN A 80 6.43 24.64 15.01
C GLN A 80 5.10 23.91 14.81
N ASN A 81 4.08 24.60 14.29
CA ASN A 81 2.80 23.94 13.97
C ASN A 81 2.96 22.92 12.84
N HIS A 82 3.75 23.23 11.80
CA HIS A 82 4.06 22.29 10.73
C HIS A 82 4.79 21.04 11.26
N GLU A 83 5.80 21.22 12.11
CA GLU A 83 6.50 20.10 12.76
C GLU A 83 5.59 19.28 13.67
N LYS A 84 4.70 19.92 14.44
CA LYS A 84 3.68 19.23 15.24
C LYS A 84 2.76 18.40 14.37
N HIS A 85 2.25 18.96 13.26
CA HIS A 85 1.41 18.24 12.31
C HIS A 85 2.13 17.05 11.69
N LEU A 86 3.38 17.21 11.27
CA LEU A 86 4.20 16.11 10.75
C LEU A 86 4.40 14.99 11.78
N ARG A 87 4.67 15.35 13.05
CA ARG A 87 4.79 14.38 14.14
C ARG A 87 3.49 13.62 14.39
N ILE A 88 2.35 14.30 14.36
CA ILE A 88 1.03 13.66 14.51
C ILE A 88 0.78 12.69 13.37
N ILE A 89 1.01 13.11 12.12
CA ILE A 89 0.84 12.24 10.94
C ILE A 89 1.72 11.00 11.07
N ARG A 90 3.00 11.18 11.42
CA ARG A 90 3.95 10.09 11.63
C ARG A 90 3.50 9.14 12.74
N TRP A 91 3.04 9.66 13.87
CA TRP A 91 2.54 8.82 14.96
C TRP A 91 1.29 8.04 14.53
N VAL A 92 0.35 8.66 13.81
CA VAL A 92 -0.85 7.98 13.31
C VAL A 92 -0.48 6.89 12.30
N THR A 93 0.46 7.14 11.39
CA THR A 93 0.91 6.11 10.45
C THR A 93 1.64 4.98 11.15
N GLU A 94 2.52 5.27 12.11
CA GLU A 94 3.22 4.25 12.90
C GLU A 94 2.24 3.41 13.72
N VAL A 95 1.28 4.03 14.43
CA VAL A 95 0.24 3.33 15.19
C VAL A 95 -0.66 2.50 14.28
N ASN A 96 -1.07 3.02 13.13
CA ASN A 96 -1.88 2.26 12.18
C ASN A 96 -1.11 1.10 11.54
N SER A 97 0.19 1.25 11.29
CA SER A 97 1.05 0.15 10.86
C SER A 97 1.17 -0.92 11.94
N ALA A 98 1.44 -0.53 13.19
CA ALA A 98 1.52 -1.46 14.31
C ALA A 98 0.18 -2.17 14.57
N ARG A 99 -0.95 -1.47 14.42
CA ARG A 99 -2.29 -2.08 14.49
C ARG A 99 -2.54 -3.08 13.37
N LYS A 100 -2.10 -2.79 12.14
CA LYS A 100 -2.16 -3.74 11.02
C LYS A 100 -1.24 -4.94 11.26
N ASP A 101 -0.07 -4.72 11.83
CA ASP A 101 0.87 -5.79 12.16
C ASP A 101 0.32 -6.68 13.28
N ILE A 102 -0.31 -6.11 14.31
CA ILE A 102 -1.00 -6.86 15.37
C ILE A 102 -2.19 -7.65 14.79
N GLY A 103 -2.93 -7.10 13.84
CA GLY A 103 -4.02 -7.81 13.15
C GLY A 103 -3.56 -8.96 12.24
N ASN A 104 -2.29 -8.95 11.81
CA ASN A 104 -1.71 -9.94 10.89
C ASN A 104 -0.78 -10.95 11.57
N GLN A 105 -0.37 -10.73 12.82
CA GLN A 105 0.51 -11.65 13.54
C GLN A 105 -0.31 -12.76 14.19
N TRP A 106 -0.13 -13.98 13.70
CA TRP A 106 -0.63 -15.18 14.36
C TRP A 106 -0.10 -15.23 15.80
N ASN A 107 -0.96 -15.54 16.77
CA ASN A 107 -0.55 -15.75 18.14
C ASN A 107 0.65 -16.71 18.16
N SER A 108 1.78 -16.29 18.74
CA SER A 108 2.96 -17.14 18.84
C SER A 108 3.03 -17.76 20.24
N PRO A 109 3.17 -19.08 20.37
CA PRO A 109 3.52 -19.70 21.64
C PRO A 109 4.88 -19.20 22.11
N SER A 110 5.11 -19.26 23.43
CA SER A 110 6.43 -19.00 24.04
C SER A 110 7.48 -20.00 23.57
N ASP A 111 7.09 -21.25 23.34
CA ASP A 111 7.94 -22.30 22.77
C ASP A 111 7.16 -23.19 21.80
N TRP A 112 7.57 -23.20 20.53
CA TRP A 112 6.96 -24.02 19.48
C TRP A 112 7.19 -25.53 19.68
N ARG A 113 8.22 -25.91 20.46
CA ARG A 113 8.50 -27.32 20.77
C ARG A 113 7.46 -27.98 21.66
N MET A 114 6.66 -27.18 22.36
CA MET A 114 5.61 -27.65 23.27
C MET A 114 4.22 -27.67 22.63
N VAL A 115 4.10 -27.18 21.39
CA VAL A 115 2.81 -27.15 20.68
C VAL A 115 2.44 -28.56 20.26
N THR A 116 1.20 -28.95 20.55
CA THR A 116 0.60 -30.25 20.26
C THR A 116 -0.54 -30.12 19.25
N GLU A 117 -1.09 -31.24 18.78
CA GLU A 117 -2.28 -31.23 17.93
C GLU A 117 -3.47 -30.55 18.63
N CYS A 118 -3.61 -30.79 19.94
CA CYS A 118 -4.67 -30.21 20.75
C CYS A 118 -4.53 -28.69 20.94
N THR A 119 -3.32 -28.13 20.86
CA THR A 119 -3.07 -26.72 21.23
C THR A 119 -2.76 -25.82 20.03
N VAL A 120 -2.42 -26.37 18.87
CA VAL A 120 -2.00 -25.61 17.68
C VAL A 120 -3.08 -24.63 17.18
N HIS A 121 -4.36 -24.96 17.36
CA HIS A 121 -5.49 -24.10 16.98
C HIS A 121 -5.56 -22.77 17.76
N LYS A 122 -4.87 -22.66 18.90
CA LYS A 122 -4.78 -21.41 19.67
C LYS A 122 -3.86 -20.39 19.02
N TYR A 123 -2.96 -20.88 18.17
CA TYR A 123 -1.88 -20.11 17.55
C TYR A 123 -2.13 -19.88 16.06
N ILE A 124 -2.81 -20.80 15.39
CA ILE A 124 -3.11 -20.74 13.96
C ILE A 124 -4.61 -20.53 13.76
N PRO A 125 -5.05 -19.42 13.15
CA PRO A 125 -6.45 -19.19 12.83
C PRO A 125 -6.84 -19.99 11.58
N PHE A 126 -7.21 -21.26 11.77
CA PHE A 126 -7.58 -22.18 10.68
C PHE A 126 -8.81 -21.72 9.88
N GLU A 127 -9.61 -20.80 10.42
CA GLU A 127 -10.77 -20.21 9.75
C GLU A 127 -10.37 -19.26 8.60
N SER A 128 -9.21 -18.60 8.72
CA SER A 128 -8.71 -17.61 7.75
C SER A 128 -7.47 -18.05 6.98
N THR A 129 -6.90 -19.21 7.31
CA THR A 129 -5.61 -19.66 6.75
C THR A 129 -5.73 -21.02 6.07
N THR A 130 -5.01 -21.19 4.96
CA THR A 130 -4.97 -22.48 4.26
C THR A 130 -4.09 -23.47 5.02
N LEU A 131 -4.42 -24.77 4.94
CA LEU A 131 -3.62 -25.82 5.56
C LEU A 131 -2.16 -25.83 5.09
N THR A 132 -1.90 -25.45 3.84
CA THR A 132 -0.55 -25.35 3.29
C THR A 132 0.24 -24.24 3.96
N GLN A 133 -0.35 -23.03 4.07
CA GLN A 133 0.28 -21.90 4.78
C GLN A 133 0.52 -22.22 6.25
N ALA A 134 -0.47 -22.81 6.94
CA ALA A 134 -0.34 -23.23 8.33
C ALA A 134 0.82 -24.22 8.51
N PHE A 135 0.91 -25.21 7.61
CA PHE A 135 1.97 -26.20 7.62
C PHE A 135 3.35 -25.59 7.39
N ASP A 136 3.50 -24.75 6.36
CA ASP A 136 4.79 -24.12 6.05
C ASP A 136 5.26 -23.22 7.20
N TYR A 137 4.34 -22.48 7.83
CA TYR A 137 4.64 -21.67 9.00
C TYR A 137 5.09 -22.51 10.20
N VAL A 138 4.39 -23.60 10.53
CA VAL A 138 4.77 -24.48 11.64
C VAL A 138 6.14 -25.10 11.39
N ILE A 139 6.41 -25.59 10.18
CA ILE A 139 7.71 -26.17 9.84
C ILE A 139 8.81 -25.12 9.93
N TYR A 140 8.57 -23.90 9.43
CA TYR A 140 9.52 -22.80 9.54
C TYR A 140 9.85 -22.46 11.01
N ARG A 141 8.84 -22.43 11.89
CA ARG A 141 9.04 -22.21 13.33
C ARG A 141 9.80 -23.33 14.00
N LEU A 142 9.47 -24.58 13.71
CA LEU A 142 10.12 -25.76 14.31
C LEU A 142 11.57 -25.91 13.83
N ALA A 143 11.89 -25.50 12.59
CA ALA A 143 13.24 -25.57 12.05
C ALA A 143 14.26 -24.73 12.84
N GLN A 144 13.81 -23.69 13.57
CA GLN A 144 14.66 -22.84 14.40
C GLN A 144 15.30 -23.60 15.58
N PHE A 145 14.72 -24.72 16.00
CA PHE A 145 15.14 -25.48 17.18
C PHE A 145 15.98 -26.72 16.83
N GLY A 146 16.28 -26.96 15.55
CA GLY A 146 16.97 -28.16 15.10
C GLY A 146 16.11 -29.43 15.17
N LYS A 147 16.74 -30.58 14.98
CA LYS A 147 16.05 -31.88 15.02
C LYS A 147 15.91 -32.37 16.46
N PRO A 148 14.78 -32.99 16.83
CA PRO A 148 14.63 -33.64 18.12
C PRO A 148 15.63 -34.81 18.24
N ASN A 149 16.28 -34.92 19.39
CA ASN A 149 17.24 -36.01 19.67
C ASN A 149 16.54 -37.35 19.95
N THR A 150 15.26 -37.32 20.33
CA THR A 150 14.50 -38.50 20.76
C THR A 150 13.48 -38.89 19.72
N LYS A 151 13.49 -40.16 19.29
CA LYS A 151 12.40 -40.75 18.51
C LYS A 151 11.36 -41.30 19.48
N LEU A 152 10.14 -40.77 19.42
CA LEU A 152 9.02 -41.29 20.20
C LEU A 152 8.50 -42.58 19.56
N SER A 153 8.23 -43.60 20.39
CA SER A 153 7.70 -44.90 19.97
C SER A 153 6.18 -44.87 19.72
N LEU A 154 5.47 -43.99 20.41
CA LEU A 154 4.03 -43.76 20.29
C LEU A 154 3.77 -42.27 19.99
N VAL A 155 2.81 -42.03 19.11
CA VAL A 155 2.44 -40.69 18.63
C VAL A 155 0.94 -40.50 18.86
N ASP A 156 0.63 -39.70 19.87
CA ASP A 156 -0.73 -39.35 20.29
C ASP A 156 -1.00 -37.84 20.05
N GLU A 157 -2.23 -37.39 20.31
CA GLU A 157 -2.64 -35.99 20.07
C GLU A 157 -1.91 -34.97 20.97
N ASP A 158 -1.48 -35.42 22.15
CA ASP A 158 -0.67 -34.64 23.10
C ASP A 158 0.83 -34.69 22.78
N THR A 159 1.22 -35.43 21.75
CA THR A 159 2.62 -35.44 21.31
C THR A 159 2.97 -34.09 20.69
N PRO A 160 4.05 -33.43 21.13
CA PRO A 160 4.43 -32.16 20.54
C PRO A 160 4.84 -32.30 19.08
N LEU A 161 4.39 -31.35 18.25
CA LEU A 161 4.61 -31.32 16.81
C LEU A 161 6.09 -31.39 16.43
N TRP A 162 6.98 -30.90 17.29
CA TRP A 162 8.43 -30.94 17.09
C TRP A 162 9.01 -32.36 17.00
N TYR A 163 8.40 -33.33 17.69
CA TYR A 163 8.82 -34.73 17.63
C TYR A 163 8.20 -35.49 16.45
N LEU A 164 7.25 -34.88 15.74
CA LEU A 164 6.54 -35.52 14.65
C LEU A 164 7.33 -35.48 13.35
N SER A 165 7.19 -36.52 12.54
CA SER A 165 7.63 -36.45 11.15
C SER A 165 6.84 -35.39 10.38
N ARG A 166 7.40 -34.91 9.26
CA ARG A 166 6.76 -33.91 8.41
C ARG A 166 5.36 -34.35 7.93
N ASN A 167 5.18 -35.63 7.60
CA ASN A 167 3.87 -36.19 7.24
C ASN A 167 2.93 -36.34 8.44
N ALA A 168 3.45 -36.71 9.61
CA ALA A 168 2.64 -36.78 10.83
C ALA A 168 2.15 -35.38 11.25
N THR A 169 3.00 -34.36 11.16
CA THR A 169 2.64 -32.95 11.39
C THR A 169 1.52 -32.50 10.46
N ARG A 170 1.61 -32.82 9.16
CA ARG A 170 0.56 -32.49 8.20
C ARG A 170 -0.78 -33.15 8.55
N ARG A 171 -0.77 -34.40 9.01
CA ARG A 171 -1.98 -35.10 9.47
C ARG A 171 -2.54 -34.48 10.75
N ALA A 172 -1.68 -34.15 11.71
CA ALA A 172 -2.08 -33.48 12.95
C ALA A 172 -2.75 -32.12 12.66
N LEU A 173 -2.16 -31.29 11.80
CA LEU A 173 -2.77 -30.00 11.41
C LEU A 173 -4.12 -30.18 10.70
N LYS A 174 -4.25 -31.19 9.83
CA LYS A 174 -5.54 -31.51 9.19
C LYS A 174 -6.61 -31.88 10.22
N ARG A 175 -6.26 -32.72 11.19
CA ARG A 175 -7.18 -33.12 12.27
C ARG A 175 -7.52 -31.94 13.19
N ALA A 176 -6.53 -31.13 13.58
CA ALA A 176 -6.74 -29.93 14.38
C ALA A 176 -7.68 -28.93 13.68
N ALA A 177 -7.49 -28.69 12.38
CA ALA A 177 -8.39 -27.84 11.59
C ALA A 177 -9.81 -28.43 11.51
N ALA A 178 -9.94 -29.75 11.29
CA ALA A 178 -11.23 -30.42 11.23
C ALA A 178 -11.98 -30.48 12.57
N LYS A 179 -11.27 -30.59 13.70
CA LYS A 179 -11.84 -30.46 15.05
C LYS A 179 -12.35 -29.04 15.29
N ARG A 180 -11.58 -28.04 14.87
CA ARG A 180 -11.96 -26.63 15.03
C ARG A 180 -13.17 -26.25 14.18
N SER A 181 -13.29 -26.77 12.97
CA SER A 181 -14.46 -26.58 12.11
C SER A 181 -15.69 -27.38 12.54
N GLY A 182 -15.61 -28.16 13.63
CA GLY A 182 -16.72 -28.97 14.15
C GLY A 182 -17.04 -30.21 13.32
N PHE A 183 -16.20 -30.56 12.34
CA PHE A 183 -16.37 -31.73 11.48
C PHE A 183 -16.01 -33.03 12.21
N LEU A 184 -15.02 -32.98 13.10
CA LEU A 184 -14.70 -34.05 14.03
C LEU A 184 -15.24 -33.64 15.41
N ARG A 185 -16.39 -34.21 15.81
CA ARG A 185 -16.86 -34.15 17.20
C ARG A 185 -16.04 -35.13 18.03
N ASN A 186 -15.61 -34.68 19.21
CA ASN A 186 -14.96 -35.54 20.23
C ASN A 186 -15.86 -36.72 20.60
#